data_AF-A0A7S4GNE1-F1
#
_entry.id   AF-A0A7S4GNE1-F1
#
_cell.length_a   1.000
_cell.length_b   1.000
_cell.length_c   1.000
_cell.angle_alpha   90.00
_cell.angle_beta   90.00
_cell.angle_gamma   90.00
#
_symmetry.space_group_name_H-M   'P 1'
#
loop_
_entity.id
_entity.type
_entity.pdbx_description
1 polymer ?
#
loop_
_entity_poly.entity_id
_entity_poly.type
_entity_poly.pdbx_seq_one_letter_code
_entity_poly.pdbx_strand_id
1 'polypeptide(L)'
;IRWTGGEWTNMRVVPTDLMAGRVPLRPAEHEAHEEVKRLAKELEEAEQQISQENAFADAARKDFAEKDAARRAAEEEAQRKQKEANAAAQVMKQIDLRCKACEARHRELQEALTKAQDVLAEATDKASAERAESGVSLHFLANEFVPELTRHFPGVDVANKTFSELADMLWDSSGQNFAHKTDFLGHASLVDPSDGEAGVSLTTAIWAKNSANVDKANMFVSWTWQYKVGPLIEALVEHARRNGLAADSLFLWVCFFTNNQRTWLGRHQDGVAVFTANVAKAQRVVCVLDQYQDSLYFRRLWTLFEVFVACIVLNLKVDLAMMDDGRTQLADARMREI
;
A
#
# COMPACT_ATOMS: atom_id res chain seq x y z
N ILE A 1 -75.96 -69.23 48.73
CA ILE A 1 -75.32 -67.92 48.57
C ILE A 1 -76.38 -66.92 48.11
N ARG A 2 -76.53 -65.75 48.73
CA ARG A 2 -77.43 -64.67 48.28
C ARG A 2 -76.63 -63.36 48.27
N TRP A 3 -76.68 -62.63 47.16
CA TRP A 3 -75.98 -61.36 46.96
C TRP A 3 -76.92 -60.19 47.28
N THR A 4 -76.56 -59.38 48.28
CA THR A 4 -77.23 -58.11 48.57
C THR A 4 -76.19 -57.09 49.04
N GLY A 5 -76.01 -56.00 48.29
CA GLY A 5 -75.40 -54.77 48.81
C GLY A 5 -73.87 -54.69 48.88
N GLY A 6 -73.12 -55.42 48.04
CA GLY A 6 -71.69 -55.14 47.82
C GLY A 6 -70.71 -55.74 48.85
N GLU A 7 -71.20 -56.48 49.85
CA GLU A 7 -70.37 -57.27 50.76
C GLU A 7 -70.84 -58.73 50.80
N TRP A 8 -69.87 -59.66 50.81
CA TRP A 8 -70.13 -61.08 51.06
C TRP A 8 -70.31 -61.31 52.55
N THR A 9 -71.55 -61.26 53.05
CA THR A 9 -71.82 -61.68 54.44
C THR A 9 -71.67 -63.19 54.57
N ASN A 10 -70.69 -63.59 55.39
CA ASN A 10 -70.34 -64.97 55.71
C ASN A 10 -71.54 -65.69 56.38
N MET A 11 -72.31 -66.47 55.62
CA MET A 11 -73.35 -67.32 56.20
C MET A 11 -72.69 -68.48 56.95
N ARG A 12 -72.91 -68.49 58.27
CA ARG A 12 -72.85 -69.62 59.19
C ARG A 12 -71.97 -70.78 58.75
N VAL A 13 -70.79 -70.84 59.38
CA VAL A 13 -70.08 -72.06 59.77
C VAL A 13 -71.08 -73.21 59.90
N VAL A 14 -71.06 -74.10 58.91
CA VAL A 14 -71.67 -75.41 59.03
C VAL A 14 -70.98 -76.08 60.22
N PRO A 15 -71.70 -76.62 61.22
CA PRO A 15 -71.08 -77.28 62.36
C PRO A 15 -70.09 -78.35 61.88
N THR A 16 -68.85 -78.23 62.33
CA THR A 16 -67.72 -79.12 62.05
C THR A 16 -67.90 -80.54 62.63
N ASP A 17 -69.08 -80.85 63.15
CA ASP A 17 -69.42 -82.11 63.82
C ASP A 17 -69.99 -83.17 62.86
N LEU A 18 -70.06 -82.89 61.55
CA LEU A 18 -70.37 -83.88 60.50
C LEU A 18 -69.13 -84.58 59.91
N MET A 19 -67.92 -84.18 60.31
CA MET A 19 -66.64 -84.80 59.89
C MET A 19 -66.19 -85.97 60.78
N ALA A 20 -66.96 -86.33 61.82
CA ALA A 20 -66.68 -87.46 62.72
C ALA A 20 -67.37 -88.77 62.28
N GLY A 21 -67.16 -89.16 61.02
CA GLY A 21 -67.21 -90.54 60.50
C GLY A 21 -68.12 -91.58 61.16
N ARG A 22 -69.42 -91.32 61.38
CA ARG A 22 -70.38 -92.33 61.89
C ARG A 22 -71.79 -92.24 61.30
N VAL A 23 -71.90 -91.94 60.01
CA VAL A 23 -73.05 -92.33 59.19
C VAL A 23 -72.49 -92.84 57.87
N PRO A 24 -72.77 -94.08 57.43
CA PRO A 24 -72.33 -94.54 56.12
C PRO A 24 -72.99 -93.64 55.08
N LEU A 25 -72.17 -92.82 54.42
CA LEU A 25 -72.59 -92.06 53.24
C LEU A 25 -73.23 -93.04 52.27
N ARG A 26 -74.41 -92.70 51.76
CA ARG A 26 -75.02 -93.50 50.70
C ARG A 26 -74.07 -93.46 49.49
N PRO A 27 -73.99 -94.53 48.67
CA PRO A 27 -73.02 -94.60 47.57
C PRO A 27 -72.92 -93.32 46.71
N ALA A 28 -74.06 -92.66 46.46
CA ALA A 28 -74.14 -91.40 45.71
C ALA A 28 -73.50 -90.18 46.42
N GLU A 29 -73.49 -90.15 47.76
CA GLU A 29 -72.89 -89.06 48.54
C GLU A 29 -71.36 -89.20 48.63
N HIS A 30 -70.83 -90.42 48.58
CA HIS A 30 -69.39 -90.70 48.49
C HIS A 30 -68.83 -90.33 47.11
N GLU A 31 -69.60 -90.61 46.04
CA GLU A 31 -69.24 -90.22 44.68
C GLU A 31 -69.21 -88.69 44.53
N ALA A 32 -70.21 -87.98 45.09
CA ALA A 32 -70.22 -86.51 45.10
C ALA A 32 -69.05 -85.90 45.90
N HIS A 33 -68.65 -86.52 47.01
CA HIS A 33 -67.54 -85.99 47.83
C HIS A 33 -66.18 -86.15 47.14
N GLU A 34 -65.94 -87.26 46.46
CA GLU A 34 -64.73 -87.47 45.66
C GLU A 34 -64.72 -86.57 44.41
N GLU A 35 -65.87 -86.33 43.78
CA GLU A 35 -66.02 -85.37 42.68
C GLU A 35 -65.66 -83.94 43.13
N VAL A 36 -66.11 -83.51 44.33
CA VAL A 36 -65.78 -82.19 44.89
C VAL A 36 -64.28 -82.07 45.19
N LYS A 37 -63.62 -83.12 45.71
CA LYS A 37 -62.17 -83.11 45.91
C LYS A 37 -61.41 -83.01 44.59
N ARG A 38 -61.86 -83.74 43.56
CA ARG A 38 -61.27 -83.67 42.21
C ARG A 38 -61.37 -82.25 41.66
N LEU A 39 -62.57 -81.65 41.72
CA LEU A 39 -62.81 -80.29 41.24
C LEU A 39 -62.05 -79.23 42.04
N ALA A 40 -61.91 -79.39 43.36
CA ALA A 40 -61.13 -78.47 44.20
C ALA A 40 -59.64 -78.51 43.84
N LYS A 41 -59.10 -79.71 43.56
CA LYS A 41 -57.72 -79.89 43.11
C LYS A 41 -57.51 -79.31 41.71
N GLU A 42 -58.43 -79.56 40.78
CA GLU A 42 -58.40 -78.97 39.43
C GLU A 42 -58.48 -77.44 39.48
N LEU A 43 -59.25 -76.87 40.41
CA LEU A 43 -59.33 -75.42 40.61
C LEU A 43 -58.01 -74.85 41.15
N GLU A 44 -57.38 -75.50 42.14
CA GLU A 44 -56.07 -75.07 42.67
C GLU A 44 -54.98 -75.14 41.59
N GLU A 45 -54.96 -76.21 40.79
CA GLU A 45 -54.04 -76.35 39.65
C GLU A 45 -54.28 -75.26 38.60
N ALA A 46 -55.55 -74.93 38.30
CA ALA A 46 -55.91 -73.85 37.38
C ALA A 46 -55.53 -72.46 37.94
N GLU A 47 -55.72 -72.20 39.23
CA GLU A 47 -55.30 -70.95 39.87
C GLU A 47 -53.76 -70.79 39.86
N GLN A 48 -53.02 -71.86 40.11
CA GLN A 48 -51.57 -71.87 39.99
C GLN A 48 -51.11 -71.61 38.56
N GLN A 49 -51.78 -72.23 37.57
CA GLN A 49 -51.48 -71.99 36.16
C GLN A 49 -51.75 -70.53 35.76
N ILE A 50 -52.91 -69.97 36.16
CA ILE A 50 -53.25 -68.56 35.92
C ILE A 50 -52.23 -67.63 36.58
N SER A 51 -51.78 -67.94 37.80
CA SER A 51 -50.74 -67.16 38.49
C SER A 51 -49.41 -67.20 37.75
N GLN A 52 -49.02 -68.35 37.20
CA GLN A 52 -47.79 -68.48 36.41
C GLN A 52 -47.89 -67.74 35.07
N GLU A 53 -49.01 -67.85 34.38
CA GLU A 53 -49.27 -67.15 33.12
C GLU A 53 -49.30 -65.63 33.32
N ASN A 54 -49.91 -65.13 34.40
CA ASN A 54 -49.89 -63.71 34.75
C ASN A 54 -48.48 -63.22 35.08
N ALA A 55 -47.69 -63.99 35.84
CA ALA A 55 -46.30 -63.65 36.14
C ALA A 55 -45.44 -63.59 34.87
N PHE A 56 -45.65 -64.52 33.94
CA PHE A 56 -44.98 -64.49 32.63
C PHE A 56 -45.39 -63.27 31.79
N ALA A 57 -46.68 -62.96 31.76
CA ALA A 57 -47.20 -61.79 31.04
C ALA A 57 -46.66 -60.48 31.61
N ASP A 58 -46.55 -60.34 32.93
CA ASP A 58 -46.00 -59.15 33.57
C ASP A 58 -44.49 -59.02 33.35
N ALA A 59 -43.75 -60.12 33.37
CA ALA A 59 -42.33 -60.14 33.01
C ALA A 59 -42.12 -59.71 31.54
N ALA A 60 -42.93 -60.22 30.62
CA ALA A 60 -42.88 -59.85 29.22
C ALA A 60 -43.25 -58.37 28.97
N ARG A 61 -44.25 -57.85 29.69
CA ARG A 61 -44.62 -56.42 29.65
C ARG A 61 -43.49 -55.54 30.14
N LYS A 62 -42.80 -55.94 31.22
CA LYS A 62 -41.67 -55.21 31.77
C LYS A 62 -40.49 -55.19 30.81
N ASP A 63 -40.10 -56.34 30.24
CA ASP A 63 -39.03 -56.42 29.22
C ASP A 63 -39.36 -55.59 27.98
N PHE A 64 -40.60 -55.62 27.51
CA PHE A 64 -41.03 -54.78 26.38
C PHE A 64 -40.96 -53.29 26.72
N ALA A 65 -41.40 -52.88 27.91
CA ALA A 65 -41.36 -51.49 28.36
C ALA A 65 -39.91 -50.98 28.50
N GLU A 66 -39.00 -51.79 29.03
CA GLU A 66 -37.58 -51.46 29.16
C GLU A 66 -36.91 -51.33 27.77
N LYS A 67 -37.22 -52.24 26.84
CA LYS A 67 -36.72 -52.18 25.46
C LYS A 67 -37.29 -50.98 24.68
N ASP A 68 -38.57 -50.66 24.84
CA ASP A 68 -39.18 -49.49 24.19
C ASP A 68 -38.60 -48.18 24.76
N ALA A 69 -38.39 -48.09 26.07
CA ALA A 69 -37.73 -46.96 26.71
C ALA A 69 -36.28 -46.78 26.22
N ALA A 70 -35.51 -47.87 26.13
CA ALA A 70 -34.15 -47.84 25.58
C ALA A 70 -34.12 -47.40 24.11
N ARG A 71 -35.08 -47.87 23.29
CA ARG A 71 -35.20 -47.44 21.88
C ARG A 71 -35.49 -45.95 21.76
N ARG A 72 -36.43 -45.42 22.54
CA ARG A 72 -36.75 -43.98 22.55
C ARG A 72 -35.57 -43.13 22.99
N ALA A 73 -34.85 -43.55 24.03
CA ALA A 73 -33.65 -42.83 24.49
C ALA A 73 -32.55 -42.79 23.40
N ALA A 74 -32.34 -43.91 22.69
CA ALA A 74 -31.39 -43.96 21.57
C ALA A 74 -31.82 -43.07 20.39
N GLU A 75 -33.11 -43.03 20.06
CA GLU A 75 -33.67 -42.15 19.03
C GLU A 75 -33.50 -40.66 19.40
N GLU A 76 -33.76 -40.29 20.65
CA GLU A 76 -33.56 -38.93 21.16
C GLU A 76 -32.09 -38.50 21.12
N GLU A 77 -31.17 -39.39 21.51
CA GLU A 77 -29.74 -39.13 21.43
C GLU A 77 -29.27 -38.95 19.99
N ALA A 78 -29.76 -39.79 19.07
CA ALA A 78 -29.46 -39.68 17.64
C ALA A 78 -29.99 -38.36 17.06
N GLN A 79 -31.21 -37.95 17.42
CA GLN A 79 -31.77 -36.65 17.01
C GLN A 79 -30.96 -35.48 17.57
N ARG A 80 -30.49 -35.54 18.82
CA ARG A 80 -29.62 -34.52 19.41
C ARG A 80 -28.30 -34.40 18.64
N LYS A 81 -27.62 -35.53 18.39
CA LYS A 81 -26.37 -35.58 17.60
C LYS A 81 -26.57 -35.02 16.18
N GLN A 82 -27.70 -35.34 15.53
CA GLN A 82 -28.01 -34.79 14.20
C GLN A 82 -28.23 -33.27 14.23
N LYS A 83 -28.93 -32.75 15.26
CA LYS A 83 -29.12 -31.30 15.44
C LYS A 83 -27.78 -30.59 15.67
N GLU A 84 -26.91 -31.15 16.49
CA GLU A 84 -25.56 -30.61 16.74
C GLU A 84 -24.72 -30.60 15.46
N ALA A 85 -24.72 -31.70 14.69
CA ALA A 85 -24.02 -31.78 13.41
C ALA A 85 -24.53 -30.73 12.38
N ASN A 86 -25.86 -30.56 12.30
CA ASN A 86 -26.46 -29.54 11.43
C ASN A 86 -26.09 -28.12 11.86
N ALA A 87 -26.08 -27.85 13.17
CA ALA A 87 -25.66 -26.55 13.71
C ALA A 87 -24.18 -26.26 13.42
N ALA A 88 -23.30 -27.25 13.60
CA ALA A 88 -21.88 -27.13 13.28
C ALA A 88 -21.67 -26.87 11.78
N ALA A 89 -22.38 -27.57 10.90
CA ALA A 89 -22.33 -27.35 9.46
C ALA A 89 -22.80 -25.93 9.07
N GLN A 90 -23.83 -25.41 9.74
CA GLN A 90 -24.31 -24.05 9.51
C GLN A 90 -23.28 -23.00 9.93
N VAL A 91 -22.61 -23.18 11.08
CA VAL A 91 -21.53 -22.28 11.53
C VAL A 91 -20.36 -22.31 10.54
N MET A 92 -19.92 -23.49 10.10
CA MET A 92 -18.85 -23.61 9.10
C MET A 92 -19.19 -22.92 7.78
N LYS A 93 -20.43 -23.03 7.32
CA LYS A 93 -20.91 -22.32 6.13
C LYS A 93 -20.86 -20.80 6.31
N GLN A 94 -21.21 -20.27 7.50
CA GLN A 94 -21.10 -18.84 7.77
C GLN A 94 -19.65 -18.36 7.82
N ILE A 95 -18.74 -19.16 8.39
CA ILE A 95 -17.30 -18.85 8.39
C ILE A 95 -16.76 -18.78 6.96
N ASP A 96 -17.06 -19.78 6.11
CA ASP A 96 -16.63 -19.81 4.71
C ASP A 96 -17.12 -18.56 3.93
N LEU A 97 -18.39 -18.18 4.11
CA LEU A 97 -18.93 -16.96 3.49
C LEU A 97 -18.20 -15.69 3.95
N ARG A 98 -17.86 -15.59 5.25
CA ARG A 98 -17.11 -14.45 5.79
C ARG A 98 -15.67 -14.42 5.28
N CYS A 99 -15.01 -15.59 5.16
CA CYS A 99 -13.68 -15.70 4.58
C CYS A 99 -13.67 -15.23 3.12
N LYS A 100 -14.62 -15.71 2.30
CA LYS A 100 -14.76 -15.29 0.90
C LYS A 100 -15.00 -13.78 0.75
N ALA A 101 -15.83 -13.20 1.62
CA ALA A 101 -16.05 -11.76 1.64
C ALA A 101 -14.79 -10.97 2.03
N CYS A 102 -14.01 -11.50 2.98
CA CYS A 102 -12.73 -10.91 3.38
C CYS A 102 -11.70 -10.95 2.24
N GLU A 103 -11.59 -12.09 1.54
CA GLU A 103 -10.70 -12.26 0.38
C GLU A 103 -11.10 -11.35 -0.80
N ALA A 104 -12.39 -11.17 -1.04
CA ALA A 104 -12.87 -10.23 -2.06
C ALA A 104 -12.45 -8.79 -1.71
N ARG A 105 -12.68 -8.35 -0.46
CA ARG A 105 -12.26 -7.03 0.02
C ARG A 105 -10.75 -6.84 -0.02
N HIS A 106 -9.97 -7.88 0.30
CA HIS A 106 -8.51 -7.81 0.21
C HIS A 106 -8.05 -7.59 -1.23
N ARG A 107 -8.63 -8.31 -2.20
CA ARG A 107 -8.34 -8.11 -3.63
C ARG A 107 -8.70 -6.70 -4.11
N GLU A 108 -9.88 -6.20 -3.73
CA GLU A 108 -10.29 -4.82 -4.07
C GLU A 108 -9.30 -3.78 -3.54
N LEU A 109 -8.83 -3.95 -2.30
CA LEU A 109 -7.83 -3.05 -1.70
C LEU A 109 -6.45 -3.17 -2.40
N GLN A 110 -6.03 -4.37 -2.78
CA GLN A 110 -4.79 -4.56 -3.54
C GLN A 110 -4.87 -3.88 -4.92
N GLU A 111 -5.96 -4.06 -5.65
CA GLU A 111 -6.17 -3.39 -6.93
C GLU A 111 -6.21 -1.86 -6.80
N ALA A 112 -6.85 -1.35 -5.74
CA ALA A 112 -6.89 0.09 -5.45
C ALA A 112 -5.49 0.63 -5.11
N LEU A 113 -4.70 -0.11 -4.33
CA LEU A 113 -3.33 0.25 -3.99
C LEU A 113 -2.44 0.30 -5.24
N THR A 114 -2.49 -0.72 -6.10
CA THR A 114 -1.74 -0.74 -7.36
C THR A 114 -2.10 0.45 -8.25
N LYS A 115 -3.40 0.73 -8.43
CA LYS A 115 -3.84 1.92 -9.19
C LYS A 115 -3.32 3.23 -8.59
N ALA A 116 -3.32 3.36 -7.27
CA ALA A 116 -2.78 4.55 -6.61
C ALA A 116 -1.26 4.69 -6.79
N GLN A 117 -0.53 3.57 -6.79
CA GLN A 117 0.90 3.55 -7.07
C GLN A 117 1.20 3.95 -8.53
N ASP A 118 0.42 3.46 -9.49
CA ASP A 118 0.58 3.82 -10.90
C ASP A 118 0.33 5.32 -11.13
N VAL A 119 -0.74 5.87 -10.54
CA VAL A 119 -1.04 7.31 -10.61
C VAL A 119 0.08 8.14 -9.97
N LEU A 120 0.62 7.68 -8.84
CA LEU A 120 1.73 8.37 -8.18
C LEU A 120 3.00 8.34 -9.03
N ALA A 121 3.32 7.21 -9.67
CA ALA A 121 4.44 7.08 -10.57
C ALA A 121 4.29 8.00 -11.80
N GLU A 122 3.11 8.01 -12.45
CA GLU A 122 2.85 8.89 -13.59
C GLU A 122 2.94 10.38 -13.21
N ALA A 123 2.38 10.77 -12.06
CA ALA A 123 2.48 12.14 -11.56
C ALA A 123 3.93 12.53 -11.25
N THR A 124 4.73 11.59 -10.73
CA THR A 124 6.15 11.78 -10.42
C THR A 124 6.98 11.93 -11.69
N ASP A 125 6.74 11.09 -12.70
CA ASP A 125 7.41 11.16 -13.99
C ASP A 125 7.08 12.48 -14.70
N LYS A 126 5.81 12.88 -14.69
CA LYS A 126 5.38 14.16 -15.27
C LYS A 126 6.02 15.35 -14.55
N ALA A 127 6.00 15.36 -13.22
CA ALA A 127 6.64 16.43 -12.45
C ALA A 127 8.16 16.46 -12.65
N SER A 128 8.80 15.31 -12.83
CA SER A 128 10.24 15.21 -13.13
C SER A 128 10.54 15.74 -14.53
N ALA A 129 9.70 15.44 -15.52
CA ALA A 129 9.81 15.96 -16.87
C ALA A 129 9.62 17.48 -16.94
N GLU A 130 8.61 18.02 -16.26
CA GLU A 130 8.36 19.47 -16.18
C GLU A 130 9.52 20.21 -15.48
N ARG A 131 10.13 19.60 -14.45
CA ARG A 131 11.30 20.17 -13.77
C ARG A 131 12.58 20.10 -14.61
N ALA A 132 12.77 19.05 -15.41
CA ALA A 132 13.91 18.96 -16.33
C ALA A 132 13.91 20.09 -17.38
N GLU A 133 12.72 20.62 -17.70
CA GLU A 133 12.52 21.74 -18.62
C GLU A 133 12.59 23.12 -17.95
N SER A 134 12.71 23.17 -16.63
CA SER A 134 12.66 24.44 -15.89
C SER A 134 14.00 25.17 -15.97
N GLY A 135 13.93 26.50 -16.06
CA GLY A 135 15.06 27.42 -16.02
C GLY A 135 14.93 28.40 -14.85
N VAL A 136 16.04 28.99 -14.47
CA VAL A 136 16.09 30.03 -13.41
C VAL A 136 15.94 31.39 -14.07
N SER A 137 15.14 32.28 -13.47
CA SER A 137 14.94 33.62 -14.02
C SER A 137 16.26 34.42 -14.03
N LEU A 138 16.48 35.20 -15.09
CA LEU A 138 17.62 36.13 -15.14
C LEU A 138 17.50 37.18 -14.02
N HIS A 139 16.27 37.56 -13.65
CA HIS A 139 16.00 38.41 -12.49
C HIS A 139 16.63 37.88 -11.20
N PHE A 140 16.39 36.61 -10.88
CA PHE A 140 16.94 35.98 -9.68
C PHE A 140 18.47 35.99 -9.71
N LEU A 141 19.07 35.61 -10.85
CA LEU A 141 20.53 35.62 -10.99
C LEU A 141 21.13 37.02 -10.76
N ALA A 142 20.50 38.05 -11.35
CA ALA A 142 20.98 39.43 -11.27
C ALA A 142 20.83 40.05 -9.86
N ASN A 143 19.71 39.77 -9.18
CA ASN A 143 19.32 40.53 -7.99
C ASN A 143 19.38 39.73 -6.69
N GLU A 144 19.28 38.40 -6.74
CA GLU A 144 19.09 37.58 -5.55
C GLU A 144 20.22 36.55 -5.34
N PHE A 145 20.74 35.94 -6.41
CA PHE A 145 21.66 34.81 -6.29
C PHE A 145 22.95 35.14 -5.52
N VAL A 146 23.64 36.23 -5.88
CA VAL A 146 24.85 36.66 -5.18
C VAL A 146 24.55 37.08 -3.73
N PRO A 147 23.53 37.93 -3.44
CA PRO A 147 23.14 38.23 -2.06
C PRO A 147 22.80 37.01 -1.22
N GLU A 148 22.10 36.02 -1.77
CA GLU A 148 21.78 34.76 -1.09
C GLU A 148 23.05 33.96 -0.77
N LEU A 149 23.98 33.85 -1.73
CA LEU A 149 25.27 33.21 -1.52
C LEU A 149 26.10 33.93 -0.46
N THR A 150 26.15 35.27 -0.49
CA THR A 150 26.90 36.06 0.51
C THR A 150 26.32 35.88 1.91
N ARG A 151 24.98 35.78 2.04
CA ARG A 151 24.33 35.50 3.32
C ARG A 151 24.69 34.09 3.83
N HIS A 152 24.74 33.11 2.94
CA HIS A 152 25.05 31.72 3.28
C HIS A 152 26.53 31.50 3.57
N PHE A 153 27.42 32.24 2.89
CA PHE A 153 28.87 32.17 3.02
C PHE A 153 29.46 33.52 3.48
N PRO A 154 29.22 33.93 4.73
CA PRO A 154 29.66 35.24 5.22
C PRO A 154 31.19 35.36 5.16
N GLY A 155 31.67 36.49 4.64
CA GLY A 155 33.09 36.81 4.49
C GLY A 155 33.77 36.22 3.24
N VAL A 156 33.03 35.51 2.38
CA VAL A 156 33.53 35.02 1.10
C VAL A 156 33.09 35.95 -0.02
N ASP A 157 34.03 36.39 -0.86
CA ASP A 157 33.73 37.09 -2.11
C ASP A 157 33.24 36.11 -3.18
N VAL A 158 31.98 35.69 -3.03
CA VAL A 158 31.32 34.70 -3.90
C VAL A 158 31.18 35.18 -5.35
N ALA A 159 31.13 36.49 -5.59
CA ALA A 159 31.03 37.04 -6.94
C ALA A 159 32.31 36.79 -7.76
N ASN A 160 33.47 36.77 -7.09
CA ASN A 160 34.77 36.55 -7.71
C ASN A 160 35.20 35.06 -7.72
N LYS A 161 34.39 34.17 -7.13
CA LYS A 161 34.58 32.72 -7.22
C LYS A 161 34.14 32.18 -8.56
N THR A 162 34.83 31.17 -9.04
CA THR A 162 34.39 30.37 -10.18
C THR A 162 33.23 29.46 -9.79
N PHE A 163 32.41 29.05 -10.74
CA PHE A 163 31.36 28.05 -10.45
C PHE A 163 31.93 26.69 -10.07
N SER A 164 33.14 26.35 -10.52
CA SER A 164 33.87 25.17 -10.02
C SER A 164 34.19 25.28 -8.53
N GLU A 165 34.76 26.41 -8.09
CA GLU A 165 35.01 26.63 -6.66
C GLU A 165 33.72 26.67 -5.85
N LEU A 166 32.66 27.28 -6.41
CA LEU A 166 31.35 27.31 -5.77
C LEU A 166 30.75 25.92 -5.65
N ALA A 167 30.96 25.05 -6.65
CA ALA A 167 30.53 23.67 -6.59
C ALA A 167 31.20 22.91 -5.42
N ASP A 168 32.50 23.09 -5.21
CA ASP A 168 33.24 22.49 -4.07
C ASP A 168 32.82 23.06 -2.70
N MET A 169 32.15 24.22 -2.69
CA MET A 169 31.54 24.79 -1.48
C MET A 169 30.16 24.19 -1.21
N LEU A 170 29.38 23.88 -2.25
CA LEU A 170 28.00 23.37 -2.13
C LEU A 170 27.93 21.85 -2.01
N TRP A 171 28.78 21.14 -2.74
CA TRP A 171 28.80 19.68 -2.84
C TRP A 171 30.18 19.11 -2.46
N ASP A 172 30.19 17.91 -1.93
CA ASP A 172 31.38 17.13 -1.62
C ASP A 172 31.78 16.30 -2.85
N SER A 173 32.83 16.74 -3.53
CA SER A 173 33.41 16.08 -4.69
C SER A 173 34.28 14.86 -4.34
N SER A 174 34.47 14.53 -3.06
CA SER A 174 35.33 13.42 -2.62
C SER A 174 34.63 12.05 -2.58
N GLY A 175 33.30 12.01 -2.71
CA GLY A 175 32.49 10.78 -2.69
C GLY A 175 31.81 10.46 -4.03
N GLN A 176 31.42 9.20 -4.24
CA GLN A 176 30.76 8.74 -5.48
C GLN A 176 29.35 9.36 -5.73
N ASN A 177 28.78 10.08 -4.77
CA ASN A 177 27.39 10.57 -4.81
C ASN A 177 27.22 12.10 -4.64
N PHE A 178 28.29 12.90 -4.77
CA PHE A 178 28.25 14.37 -4.60
C PHE A 178 27.35 14.80 -3.43
N ALA A 179 27.67 14.32 -2.23
CA ALA A 179 26.89 14.63 -1.05
C ALA A 179 26.83 16.15 -0.83
N HIS A 180 25.71 16.68 -0.37
CA HIS A 180 25.61 18.10 -0.10
C HIS A 180 26.49 18.47 1.09
N LYS A 181 27.40 19.43 0.89
CA LYS A 181 28.28 19.95 1.95
C LYS A 181 27.58 21.04 2.76
N THR A 182 26.67 21.77 2.12
CA THR A 182 25.85 22.80 2.75
C THR A 182 24.43 22.76 2.23
N ASP A 183 23.49 23.30 2.99
CA ASP A 183 22.08 23.35 2.61
C ASP A 183 21.67 24.72 2.03
N PHE A 184 22.39 25.17 1.01
CA PHE A 184 22.08 26.44 0.32
C PHE A 184 20.65 26.40 -0.25
N LEU A 185 19.81 27.39 0.08
CA LEU A 185 18.40 27.45 -0.32
C LEU A 185 17.55 26.23 0.10
N GLY A 186 18.00 25.37 1.01
CA GLY A 186 17.28 24.15 1.39
C GLY A 186 17.44 22.98 0.41
N HIS A 187 18.29 23.11 -0.61
CA HIS A 187 18.39 22.10 -1.68
C HIS A 187 18.87 20.71 -1.19
N ALA A 188 19.60 20.63 -0.08
CA ALA A 188 20.06 19.37 0.50
C ALA A 188 18.95 18.69 1.32
N SER A 189 18.09 19.49 1.96
CA SER A 189 17.04 18.99 2.86
C SER A 189 15.73 18.64 2.13
N LEU A 190 15.48 19.21 0.96
CA LEU A 190 14.29 18.91 0.17
C LEU A 190 14.37 17.49 -0.41
N VAL A 191 13.23 16.80 -0.42
CA VAL A 191 13.10 15.46 -1.01
C VAL A 191 12.82 15.58 -2.50
N ASP A 192 13.67 14.95 -3.31
CA ASP A 192 13.43 14.81 -4.75
C ASP A 192 12.31 13.78 -4.95
N PRO A 193 11.15 14.17 -5.48
CA PRO A 193 10.05 13.24 -5.63
C PRO A 193 10.33 12.18 -6.69
N SER A 194 11.32 12.37 -7.58
CA SER A 194 11.67 11.40 -8.63
C SER A 194 12.24 10.10 -8.07
N ASP A 195 12.94 10.15 -6.94
CA ASP A 195 13.50 8.98 -6.27
C ASP A 195 13.20 8.89 -4.77
N GLY A 196 12.52 9.88 -4.20
CA GLY A 196 12.15 9.91 -2.78
C GLY A 196 13.31 10.22 -1.83
N GLU A 197 14.49 10.56 -2.37
CA GLU A 197 15.70 10.80 -1.60
C GLU A 197 15.90 12.31 -1.33
N ALA A 198 16.58 12.63 -0.23
CA ALA A 198 16.97 14.01 0.06
C ALA A 198 18.02 14.50 -0.95
N GLY A 199 17.91 15.77 -1.36
CA GLY A 199 18.81 16.41 -2.30
C GLY A 199 18.19 16.64 -3.68
N VAL A 200 17.85 17.89 -3.96
CA VAL A 200 17.26 18.37 -5.23
C VAL A 200 18.21 19.30 -5.98
N SER A 201 17.87 19.59 -7.25
CA SER A 201 18.53 20.66 -8.02
C SER A 201 18.34 22.04 -7.36
N LEU A 202 19.24 22.98 -7.63
CA LEU A 202 19.08 24.35 -7.14
C LEU A 202 17.83 25.01 -7.74
N THR A 203 17.48 24.71 -9.00
CA THR A 203 16.24 25.19 -9.61
C THR A 203 15.02 24.76 -8.79
N THR A 204 14.95 23.50 -8.35
CA THR A 204 13.86 23.01 -7.49
C THR A 204 13.82 23.75 -6.15
N ALA A 205 14.98 23.99 -5.53
CA ALA A 205 15.08 24.73 -4.27
C ALA A 205 14.65 26.20 -4.42
N ILE A 206 15.03 26.85 -5.53
CA ILE A 206 14.60 28.21 -5.86
C ILE A 206 13.08 28.24 -6.04
N TRP A 207 12.50 27.30 -6.79
CA TRP A 207 11.04 27.21 -6.98
C TRP A 207 10.30 27.04 -5.66
N ALA A 208 10.79 26.18 -4.77
CA ALA A 208 10.19 25.95 -3.45
C ALA A 208 10.21 27.20 -2.57
N LYS A 209 11.24 28.04 -2.70
CA LYS A 209 11.37 29.31 -1.96
C LYS A 209 10.54 30.43 -2.58
N ASN A 210 10.59 30.57 -3.90
CA ASN A 210 9.81 31.55 -4.67
C ASN A 210 9.61 31.05 -6.10
N SER A 211 8.41 30.55 -6.38
CA SER A 211 8.08 29.98 -7.69
C SER A 211 8.13 31.00 -8.84
N ALA A 212 8.07 32.31 -8.57
CA ALA A 212 8.19 33.34 -9.61
C ALA A 212 9.59 33.38 -10.28
N ASN A 213 10.59 32.79 -9.62
CA ASN A 213 11.96 32.75 -10.12
C ASN A 213 12.27 31.51 -10.98
N VAL A 214 11.27 30.66 -11.24
CA VAL A 214 11.42 29.43 -12.02
C VAL A 214 10.21 29.24 -12.92
N ASP A 215 10.48 29.06 -14.21
CA ASP A 215 9.49 28.72 -15.23
C ASP A 215 10.18 27.91 -16.34
N LYS A 216 9.47 27.53 -17.39
CA LYS A 216 10.02 26.81 -18.54
C LYS A 216 11.18 27.59 -19.14
N ALA A 217 12.33 26.91 -19.28
CA ALA A 217 13.50 27.51 -19.87
C ALA A 217 13.26 27.90 -21.33
N ASN A 218 13.58 29.15 -21.66
CA ASN A 218 13.45 29.73 -23.00
C ASN A 218 14.78 30.25 -23.56
N MET A 219 15.87 30.00 -22.84
CA MET A 219 17.23 30.29 -23.28
C MET A 219 18.19 29.29 -22.63
N PHE A 220 18.90 28.54 -23.45
CA PHE A 220 19.97 27.66 -23.01
C PHE A 220 21.26 28.47 -22.89
N VAL A 221 21.95 28.37 -21.75
CA VAL A 221 23.24 29.04 -21.57
C VAL A 221 24.35 28.03 -21.79
N SER A 222 25.15 28.23 -22.83
CA SER A 222 26.40 27.52 -23.05
C SER A 222 27.56 28.34 -22.49
N TRP A 223 28.31 27.76 -21.56
CA TRP A 223 29.34 28.44 -20.77
C TRP A 223 30.30 27.43 -20.13
N THR A 224 31.29 27.89 -19.36
CA THR A 224 32.23 27.01 -18.64
C THR A 224 32.25 27.30 -17.14
N TRP A 225 32.31 26.24 -16.32
CA TRP A 225 32.35 26.33 -14.86
C TRP A 225 33.57 27.09 -14.31
N GLN A 226 34.61 27.29 -15.12
CA GLN A 226 35.77 28.11 -14.76
C GLN A 226 35.46 29.62 -14.77
N TYR A 227 34.27 30.02 -15.22
CA TYR A 227 33.84 31.40 -15.16
C TYR A 227 33.48 31.83 -13.76
N LYS A 228 33.78 33.09 -13.45
CA LYS A 228 33.40 33.73 -12.21
C LYS A 228 31.91 34.05 -12.19
N VAL A 229 31.31 33.96 -11.00
CA VAL A 229 29.86 34.16 -10.80
C VAL A 229 29.40 35.53 -11.30
N GLY A 230 30.03 36.61 -10.82
CA GLY A 230 29.65 37.99 -11.18
C GLY A 230 29.75 38.26 -12.69
N PRO A 231 30.94 38.09 -13.31
CA PRO A 231 31.13 38.33 -14.74
C PRO A 231 30.20 37.54 -15.66
N LEU A 232 29.85 36.29 -15.31
CA LEU A 232 28.87 35.50 -16.07
C LEU A 232 27.48 36.15 -16.03
N ILE A 233 27.02 36.51 -14.83
CA ILE A 233 25.69 37.12 -14.63
C ILE A 233 25.63 38.48 -15.33
N GLU A 234 26.66 39.31 -15.19
CA GLU A 234 26.76 40.61 -15.86
C GLU A 234 26.72 40.47 -17.40
N ALA A 235 27.42 39.46 -17.95
CA ALA A 235 27.38 39.19 -19.38
C ALA A 235 25.96 38.82 -19.88
N LEU A 236 25.21 38.04 -19.09
CA LEU A 236 23.83 37.66 -19.41
C LEU A 236 22.86 38.84 -19.30
N VAL A 237 22.99 39.65 -18.25
CA VAL A 237 22.20 40.89 -18.07
C VAL A 237 22.44 41.86 -19.22
N GLU A 238 23.70 42.10 -19.58
CA GLU A 238 24.04 42.99 -20.68
C GLU A 238 23.58 42.44 -22.03
N HIS A 239 23.67 41.12 -22.24
CA HIS A 239 23.13 40.46 -23.42
C HIS A 239 21.61 40.69 -23.54
N ALA A 240 20.86 40.47 -22.46
CA ALA A 240 19.42 40.71 -22.43
C ALA A 240 19.09 42.18 -22.75
N ARG A 241 19.78 43.12 -22.11
CA ARG A 241 19.62 44.56 -22.33
C ARG A 241 19.87 44.96 -23.80
N ARG A 242 20.97 44.49 -24.40
CA ARG A 242 21.32 44.79 -25.80
C ARG A 242 20.32 44.27 -26.82
N ASN A 243 19.65 43.16 -26.50
CA ASN A 243 18.69 42.51 -27.38
C ASN A 243 17.24 42.89 -27.07
N GLY A 244 17.01 43.86 -26.18
CA GLY A 244 15.67 44.30 -25.79
C GLY A 244 14.84 43.22 -25.10
N LEU A 245 15.50 42.27 -24.43
CA LEU A 245 14.86 41.17 -23.71
C LEU A 245 14.60 41.58 -22.27
N ALA A 246 13.37 41.40 -21.79
CA ALA A 246 13.03 41.68 -20.39
C ALA A 246 13.59 40.56 -19.49
N ALA A 247 14.38 40.93 -18.48
CA ALA A 247 14.99 39.97 -17.55
C ALA A 247 13.96 39.08 -16.83
N ASP A 248 12.79 39.63 -16.53
CA ASP A 248 11.69 38.90 -15.87
C ASP A 248 11.01 37.88 -16.79
N SER A 249 11.26 37.94 -18.10
CA SER A 249 10.75 36.99 -19.09
C SER A 249 11.78 35.96 -19.55
N LEU A 250 13.02 36.04 -19.05
CA LEU A 250 14.10 35.13 -19.43
C LEU A 250 14.31 34.08 -18.36
N PHE A 251 14.09 32.82 -18.74
CA PHE A 251 14.29 31.65 -17.89
C PHE A 251 15.41 30.81 -18.48
N LEU A 252 16.52 30.79 -17.77
CA LEU A 252 17.80 30.30 -18.25
C LEU A 252 17.97 28.84 -17.83
N TRP A 253 18.20 27.97 -18.81
CA TRP A 253 18.71 26.64 -18.52
C TRP A 253 20.23 26.74 -18.34
N VAL A 254 20.67 26.61 -17.09
CA VAL A 254 22.09 26.70 -16.71
C VAL A 254 22.43 25.43 -15.95
N CYS A 255 23.31 24.60 -16.51
CA CYS A 255 23.60 23.24 -16.01
C CYS A 255 23.99 23.18 -14.51
N PHE A 256 24.59 24.24 -13.96
CA PHE A 256 24.91 24.32 -12.53
C PHE A 256 23.65 24.32 -11.64
N PHE A 257 22.56 24.95 -12.11
CA PHE A 257 21.33 25.11 -11.35
C PHE A 257 20.32 23.99 -11.61
N THR A 258 20.18 23.63 -12.89
CA THR A 258 19.09 22.75 -13.37
C THR A 258 19.40 21.27 -13.17
N ASN A 259 20.66 20.87 -13.29
CA ASN A 259 21.03 19.49 -13.04
C ASN A 259 21.00 19.22 -11.53
N ASN A 260 20.34 18.13 -11.13
CA ASN A 260 20.51 17.60 -9.78
C ASN A 260 21.88 16.91 -9.70
N GLN A 261 22.86 17.57 -9.11
CA GLN A 261 24.26 17.09 -9.08
C GLN A 261 24.39 15.73 -8.38
N ARG A 262 23.51 15.42 -7.41
CA ARG A 262 23.44 14.11 -6.74
C ARG A 262 23.16 12.98 -7.73
N THR A 263 22.12 13.13 -8.54
CA THR A 263 21.67 12.07 -9.46
C THR A 263 22.44 12.07 -10.77
N TRP A 264 22.81 13.25 -11.27
CA TRP A 264 23.49 13.42 -12.55
C TRP A 264 24.89 12.79 -12.58
N LEU A 265 25.60 12.82 -11.46
CA LEU A 265 26.96 12.28 -11.36
C LEU A 265 26.99 10.82 -10.87
N GLY A 266 25.97 10.40 -10.10
CA GLY A 266 25.83 9.02 -9.60
C GLY A 266 25.15 8.05 -10.58
N ARG A 267 24.29 8.53 -11.48
CA ARG A 267 23.68 7.70 -12.55
C ARG A 267 24.39 8.02 -13.85
N HIS A 268 24.98 7.03 -14.51
CA HIS A 268 25.52 7.13 -15.87
C HIS A 268 24.41 7.39 -16.91
N GLN A 269 23.72 8.53 -16.80
CA GLN A 269 22.78 8.98 -17.80
C GLN A 269 23.58 9.43 -19.03
N ASP A 270 23.03 9.16 -20.20
CA ASP A 270 23.56 9.70 -21.45
C ASP A 270 23.39 11.22 -21.43
N GLY A 271 24.40 11.91 -20.90
CA GLY A 271 24.40 13.36 -20.74
C GLY A 271 24.19 14.09 -22.07
N VAL A 272 24.47 13.45 -23.20
CA VAL A 272 24.24 14.00 -24.54
C VAL A 272 22.75 13.98 -24.90
N ALA A 273 22.02 12.91 -24.59
CA ALA A 273 20.60 12.80 -24.89
C ALA A 273 19.76 13.82 -24.11
N VAL A 274 20.02 13.95 -22.81
CA VAL A 274 19.33 14.93 -21.95
C VAL A 274 19.70 16.35 -22.34
N PHE A 275 20.98 16.61 -22.63
CA PHE A 275 21.43 17.90 -23.16
C PHE A 275 20.70 18.28 -24.46
N THR A 276 20.68 17.38 -25.43
CA THR A 276 20.07 17.64 -26.76
C THR A 276 18.58 17.93 -26.63
N ALA A 277 17.88 17.18 -25.77
CA ALA A 277 16.47 17.41 -25.49
C ALA A 277 16.23 18.80 -24.87
N ASN A 278 17.08 19.25 -23.95
CA ASN A 278 16.93 20.55 -23.30
C ASN A 278 17.26 21.72 -24.22
N VAL A 279 18.31 21.60 -25.05
CA VAL A 279 18.64 22.61 -26.07
C VAL A 279 17.51 22.78 -27.08
N ALA A 280 16.95 21.66 -27.58
CA ALA A 280 15.84 21.71 -28.54
C ALA A 280 14.60 22.43 -27.96
N LYS A 281 14.35 22.29 -26.66
CA LYS A 281 13.21 22.89 -25.97
C LYS A 281 13.40 24.37 -25.64
N ALA A 282 14.62 24.80 -25.33
CA ALA A 282 14.91 26.19 -25.00
C ALA A 282 14.75 27.13 -26.22
N GLN A 283 14.81 26.60 -27.45
CA GLN A 283 14.64 27.31 -28.74
C GLN A 283 15.64 28.45 -29.04
N ARG A 284 16.40 28.91 -28.05
CA ARG A 284 17.48 29.88 -28.18
C ARG A 284 18.67 29.42 -27.34
N VAL A 285 19.86 29.61 -27.88
CA VAL A 285 21.12 29.36 -27.18
C VAL A 285 21.88 30.66 -27.06
N VAL A 286 22.44 30.93 -25.89
CA VAL A 286 23.43 31.99 -25.68
C VAL A 286 24.76 31.37 -25.31
N CYS A 287 25.80 31.68 -26.06
CA CYS A 287 27.18 31.30 -25.74
C CYS A 287 27.85 32.45 -25.03
N VAL A 288 28.33 32.22 -23.82
CA VAL A 288 29.05 33.23 -23.06
C VAL A 288 30.55 33.07 -23.26
N LEU A 289 31.21 34.12 -23.75
CA LEU A 289 32.66 34.18 -23.94
C LEU A 289 33.29 35.09 -22.89
N ASP A 290 34.39 34.67 -22.28
CA ASP A 290 35.23 35.48 -21.40
C ASP A 290 36.05 36.52 -22.18
N GLN A 291 36.64 36.09 -23.30
CA GLN A 291 37.49 36.93 -24.14
C GLN A 291 37.12 36.78 -25.61
N TYR A 292 37.52 37.74 -26.44
CA TYR A 292 37.31 37.62 -27.89
C TYR A 292 38.33 36.65 -28.50
N GLN A 293 39.61 36.87 -28.17
CA GLN A 293 40.71 36.02 -28.61
C GLN A 293 41.03 35.01 -27.51
N ASP A 294 41.28 33.76 -27.91
CA ASP A 294 41.77 32.71 -27.01
C ASP A 294 40.88 32.46 -25.76
N SER A 295 39.57 32.61 -25.96
CA SER A 295 38.56 32.36 -24.93
C SER A 295 38.67 30.95 -24.35
N LEU A 296 38.56 30.83 -23.03
CA LEU A 296 38.45 29.54 -22.35
C LEU A 296 37.26 28.72 -22.86
N TYR A 297 36.24 29.40 -23.37
CA TYR A 297 35.08 28.77 -24.01
C TYR A 297 35.50 27.85 -25.16
N PHE A 298 36.36 28.30 -26.08
CA PHE A 298 36.75 27.51 -27.25
C PHE A 298 37.74 26.39 -26.93
N ARG A 299 38.36 26.42 -25.75
CA ARG A 299 39.31 25.38 -25.31
C ARG A 299 38.63 24.13 -24.77
N ARG A 300 37.31 24.17 -24.51
CA ARG A 300 36.56 23.01 -24.01
C ARG A 300 35.80 22.33 -25.14
N LEU A 301 36.03 21.03 -25.33
CA LEU A 301 35.32 20.27 -26.36
C LEU A 301 33.80 20.25 -26.13
N TRP A 302 33.37 20.25 -24.87
CA TRP A 302 31.95 20.23 -24.52
C TRP A 302 31.22 21.46 -25.08
N THR A 303 31.69 22.68 -24.81
CA THR A 303 31.07 23.93 -25.31
C THR A 303 31.03 23.98 -26.84
N LEU A 304 32.05 23.48 -27.54
CA LEU A 304 32.04 23.36 -29.00
C LEU A 304 30.99 22.36 -29.49
N PHE A 305 30.85 21.23 -28.81
CA PHE A 305 29.80 20.25 -29.08
C PHE A 305 28.40 20.86 -28.89
N GLU A 306 28.20 21.65 -27.82
CA GLU A 306 26.92 22.31 -27.56
C GLU A 306 26.51 23.24 -28.71
N VAL A 307 27.44 24.06 -29.20
CA VAL A 307 27.22 24.96 -30.34
C VAL A 307 27.00 24.19 -31.63
N PHE A 308 27.77 23.12 -31.86
CA PHE A 308 27.59 22.27 -33.03
C PHE A 308 26.19 21.66 -33.07
N VAL A 309 25.71 21.12 -31.95
CA VAL A 309 24.34 20.57 -31.85
C VAL A 309 23.31 21.66 -32.08
N ALA A 310 23.45 22.82 -31.43
CA ALA A 310 22.52 23.93 -31.58
C ALA A 310 22.43 24.43 -33.03
N CYS A 311 23.57 24.72 -33.67
CA CYS A 311 23.64 25.28 -35.02
C CYS A 311 23.34 24.26 -36.11
N ILE A 312 24.00 23.09 -36.06
CA ILE A 312 24.04 22.16 -37.20
C ILE A 312 22.93 21.11 -37.10
N VAL A 313 22.70 20.57 -35.91
CA VAL A 313 21.72 19.49 -35.72
C VAL A 313 20.31 20.05 -35.56
N LEU A 314 20.16 21.11 -34.75
CA LEU A 314 18.84 21.66 -34.39
C LEU A 314 18.47 22.94 -35.15
N ASN A 315 19.39 23.52 -35.91
CA ASN A 315 19.20 24.76 -36.67
C ASN A 315 18.61 25.91 -35.82
N LEU A 316 19.12 26.07 -34.59
CA LEU A 316 18.70 27.10 -33.65
C LEU A 316 19.53 28.37 -33.82
N LYS A 317 18.93 29.50 -33.42
CA LYS A 317 19.67 30.75 -33.30
C LYS A 317 20.58 30.70 -32.08
N VAL A 318 21.87 30.91 -32.32
CA VAL A 318 22.90 31.05 -31.29
C VAL A 318 23.29 32.53 -31.18
N ASP A 319 23.04 33.11 -30.01
CA ASP A 319 23.49 34.45 -29.67
C ASP A 319 24.81 34.39 -28.90
N LEU A 320 25.63 35.44 -29.04
CA LEU A 320 26.86 35.60 -28.27
C LEU A 320 26.64 36.62 -27.14
N ALA A 321 27.01 36.23 -25.94
CA ALA A 321 27.23 37.11 -24.81
C ALA A 321 28.73 37.15 -24.51
N MET A 322 29.26 38.31 -24.14
CA MET A 322 30.68 38.46 -23.85
C MET A 322 30.85 39.16 -22.51
N MET A 323 31.82 38.74 -21.72
CA MET A 323 32.24 39.46 -20.50
C MET A 323 32.99 40.76 -20.85
N ASP A 324 33.14 41.66 -19.88
CA ASP A 324 33.71 43.01 -20.10
C ASP A 324 35.09 43.02 -20.76
N ASP A 325 35.99 42.15 -20.32
CA ASP A 325 37.33 42.04 -20.89
C ASP A 325 37.27 41.68 -22.38
N GLY A 326 36.44 40.70 -22.74
CA GLY A 326 36.23 40.32 -24.14
C GLY A 326 35.57 41.42 -24.97
N ARG A 327 34.61 42.17 -24.41
CA ARG A 327 33.96 43.28 -25.11
C ARG A 327 34.95 44.38 -25.45
N THR A 328 35.84 44.71 -24.52
CA THR A 328 36.92 45.70 -24.72
C THR A 328 37.87 45.23 -25.82
N GLN A 329 38.31 43.96 -25.78
CA GLN A 329 39.16 43.39 -26.82
C GLN A 329 38.51 43.43 -28.22
N LEU A 330 37.21 43.14 -28.32
CA LEU A 330 36.49 43.18 -29.59
C LEU A 330 36.37 44.61 -30.13
N ALA A 331 36.10 45.59 -29.27
CA ALA A 331 36.09 47.00 -29.66
C ALA A 331 37.46 47.44 -30.18
N ASP A 332 38.54 47.06 -29.49
CA ASP A 332 39.92 47.37 -29.89
C ASP A 332 40.34 46.65 -31.18
N ALA A 333 39.86 45.43 -31.42
CA ALA A 333 40.09 44.71 -32.67
C ALA A 333 39.38 45.40 -33.84
N ARG A 334 38.12 45.80 -33.65
CA ARG A 334 37.34 46.49 -34.68
C ARG A 334 37.90 47.86 -35.02
N MET A 335 38.45 48.59 -34.05
CA MET A 335 39.15 49.86 -34.29
C MET A 335 40.47 49.71 -35.04
N ARG A 336 41.11 48.53 -34.99
CA ARG A 336 42.35 48.23 -35.75
C ARG A 336 42.09 47.84 -37.21
N GLU A 337 40.86 47.45 -37.54
CA GLU A 337 40.45 47.06 -38.89
C GLU A 337 39.91 48.24 -39.74
N ILE A 338 39.66 49.40 -39.13
CA ILE A 338 39.17 50.63 -39.77
C ILE A 338 40.34 51.57 -40.06
#